data_AF-A0A148N6X7-F1
#
_entry.id   AF-A0A148N6X7-F1
#
_cell.length_a   1.000
_cell.length_b   1.000
_cell.length_c   1.000
_cell.angle_alpha   90.00
_cell.angle_beta   90.00
_cell.angle_gamma   90.00
#
_symmetry.space_group_name_H-M   'P 1'
#
loop_
_entity.id
_entity.type
_entity.pdbx_description
1 polymer ?
#
loop_
_entity_poly.entity_id
_entity_poly.type
_entity_poly.pdbx_seq_one_letter_code
_entity_poly.pdbx_strand_id
1 'polypeptide(L)'
;MGVIITSLLFLFGCLFLSWLIIRPFLEALLWALILAYITWPLHVRLCHLLRHRSEMVATLLTAILALIAIFVLGWIGWQLQVEITSFVRQSYSANNLELEEIFSRIPKGEWLKDRWRQWLHQPPQFQHYFWNVFKQYSHQLVKVLHDLERNLLVFLFTFLSLFFIYRDGEGLLRQTYLTLYGLMGEKSIPYLHQIGLTLKAVIYGLVLTALGQGLMAAIGFWMVGLGAPLLLGLVTAMVALIPFAAPLIWGAASLWVIFMGKFWGGVGLFTWGVLVMLAVDNFIRPLVISQATQIHFLIVLFGVLGGIKWFGLLGLFIGPVILSVTVAIWQEWVQGISAEKLPIPPEPEKSNQSNDNQ
;
A
#
# COMPACT_ATOMS: atom_id res chain seq x y z
N MET A 1 36.14 -31.50 -20.04
CA MET A 1 35.52 -30.17 -20.29
C MET A 1 34.15 -30.27 -20.95
N GLY A 2 33.97 -30.99 -22.06
CA GLY A 2 32.67 -31.10 -22.75
C GLY A 2 31.48 -31.55 -21.88
N VAL A 3 31.68 -32.58 -21.04
CA VAL A 3 30.62 -33.10 -20.14
C VAL A 3 30.22 -32.09 -19.04
N ILE A 4 31.16 -31.29 -18.55
CA ILE A 4 30.87 -30.26 -17.53
C ILE A 4 30.07 -29.12 -18.17
N ILE A 5 30.45 -28.71 -19.39
CA ILE A 5 29.76 -27.65 -20.13
C ILE A 5 28.34 -28.08 -20.50
N THR A 6 28.13 -29.32 -20.97
CA THR A 6 26.77 -29.82 -21.28
C THR A 6 25.92 -29.97 -20.04
N SER A 7 26.50 -30.42 -18.91
CA SER A 7 25.78 -30.53 -17.63
C SER A 7 25.38 -29.16 -17.09
N LEU A 8 26.26 -28.15 -17.17
CA LEU A 8 25.94 -26.78 -16.77
C LEU A 8 24.88 -26.14 -17.66
N LEU A 9 24.96 -26.37 -18.99
CA LEU A 9 23.98 -25.86 -19.94
C LEU A 9 22.59 -26.48 -19.69
N PHE A 10 22.53 -27.78 -19.41
CA PHE A 10 21.30 -28.47 -19.08
C PHE A 10 20.71 -27.96 -17.77
N LEU A 11 21.52 -27.83 -16.72
CA LEU A 11 21.07 -27.31 -15.42
C LEU A 11 20.57 -25.87 -15.53
N PHE A 12 21.29 -25.02 -16.27
CA PHE A 12 20.87 -23.66 -16.56
C PHE A 12 19.55 -23.63 -17.35
N GLY A 13 19.40 -24.51 -18.35
CA GLY A 13 18.17 -24.68 -19.10
C GLY A 13 16.98 -25.08 -18.22
N CYS A 14 17.16 -26.07 -17.33
CA CYS A 14 16.13 -26.48 -16.37
C CYS A 14 15.76 -25.36 -15.40
N LEU A 15 16.74 -24.63 -14.86
CA LEU A 15 16.49 -23.48 -13.97
C LEU A 15 15.75 -22.36 -14.70
N PHE A 16 16.15 -22.04 -15.93
CA PHE A 16 15.50 -21.02 -16.74
C PHE A 16 14.06 -21.39 -17.08
N LEU A 17 13.81 -22.64 -17.46
CA LEU A 17 12.47 -23.14 -17.77
C LEU A 17 11.58 -23.17 -16.52
N SER A 18 12.13 -23.60 -15.38
CA SER A 18 11.46 -23.55 -14.08
C SER A 18 11.07 -22.12 -13.71
N TRP A 19 12.01 -21.17 -13.86
CA TRP A 19 11.75 -19.75 -13.65
C TRP A 19 10.61 -19.24 -14.54
N LEU A 20 10.58 -19.60 -15.82
CA LEU A 20 9.56 -19.17 -16.76
C LEU A 20 8.16 -19.67 -16.37
N ILE A 21 8.07 -20.92 -15.89
CA ILE A 21 6.82 -21.55 -15.44
C ILE A 21 6.33 -20.92 -14.13
N ILE A 22 7.23 -20.63 -13.20
CA ILE A 22 6.88 -20.07 -11.87
C ILE A 22 6.55 -18.59 -11.98
N ARG A 23 7.16 -17.85 -12.91
CA ARG A 23 6.99 -16.40 -13.10
C ARG A 23 5.55 -15.90 -13.00
N PRO A 24 4.55 -16.46 -13.72
CA PRO A 24 3.16 -16.00 -13.62
C PRO A 24 2.53 -16.20 -12.23
N PHE A 25 3.02 -17.16 -11.44
CA PHE A 25 2.51 -17.46 -10.10
C PHE A 25 3.25 -16.73 -8.99
N LEU A 26 4.36 -16.04 -9.29
CA LEU A 26 5.15 -15.32 -8.27
C LEU A 26 4.30 -14.29 -7.53
N GLU A 27 3.46 -13.53 -8.24
CA GLU A 27 2.55 -12.57 -7.62
C GLU A 27 1.62 -13.27 -6.61
N ALA A 28 1.01 -14.39 -7.02
CA ALA A 28 0.11 -15.14 -6.16
C ALA A 28 0.81 -15.71 -4.91
N LEU A 29 2.02 -16.25 -5.10
CA LEU A 29 2.86 -16.81 -4.04
C LEU A 29 3.32 -15.72 -3.06
N LEU A 30 3.68 -14.54 -3.55
CA LEU A 30 4.10 -13.41 -2.72
C LEU A 30 2.96 -12.91 -1.84
N TRP A 31 1.75 -12.76 -2.40
CA TRP A 31 0.56 -12.47 -1.60
C TRP A 31 0.32 -13.54 -0.54
N ALA A 32 0.43 -14.82 -0.91
CA ALA A 32 0.25 -15.93 0.01
C ALA A 32 1.29 -15.90 1.15
N LEU A 33 2.55 -15.61 0.84
CA LEU A 33 3.63 -15.54 1.83
C LEU A 33 3.45 -14.36 2.79
N ILE A 34 3.05 -13.20 2.28
CA ILE A 34 2.72 -12.03 3.11
C ILE A 34 1.54 -12.36 4.04
N LEU A 35 0.45 -12.89 3.50
CA LEU A 35 -0.73 -13.27 4.29
C LEU A 35 -0.36 -14.30 5.35
N ALA A 36 0.34 -15.37 4.96
CA ALA A 36 0.81 -16.43 5.84
C ALA A 36 1.64 -15.86 6.99
N TYR A 37 2.61 -15.00 6.70
CA TYR A 37 3.48 -14.41 7.71
C TYR A 37 2.69 -13.61 8.76
N ILE A 38 1.73 -12.79 8.34
CA ILE A 38 0.92 -11.96 9.25
C ILE A 38 0.03 -12.82 10.16
N THR A 39 -0.54 -13.86 9.57
CA THR A 39 -1.59 -14.69 10.18
C THR A 39 -1.03 -15.96 10.83
N TRP A 40 0.27 -16.24 10.66
CA TRP A 40 0.99 -17.34 11.31
C TRP A 40 0.77 -17.40 12.83
N PRO A 41 0.91 -16.30 13.60
CA PRO A 41 0.66 -16.35 15.04
C PRO A 41 -0.79 -16.75 15.37
N LEU A 42 -1.75 -16.39 14.52
CA LEU A 42 -3.14 -16.81 14.66
C LEU A 42 -3.29 -18.30 14.33
N HIS A 43 -2.67 -18.77 13.24
CA HIS A 43 -2.65 -20.18 12.85
C HIS A 43 -2.10 -21.07 13.98
N VAL A 44 -0.94 -20.74 14.55
CA VAL A 44 -0.33 -21.51 15.65
C VAL A 44 -1.22 -21.53 16.89
N ARG A 45 -1.83 -20.40 17.26
CA ARG A 45 -2.77 -20.33 18.39
C ARG A 45 -3.98 -21.23 18.17
N LEU A 46 -4.59 -21.20 16.97
CA LEU A 46 -5.72 -22.05 16.63
C LEU A 46 -5.32 -23.55 16.60
N CYS A 47 -4.13 -23.88 16.09
CA CYS A 47 -3.60 -25.25 16.12
C CYS A 47 -3.41 -25.78 17.55
N HIS A 48 -3.00 -24.91 18.48
CA HIS A 48 -2.88 -25.26 19.90
C HIS A 48 -4.26 -25.45 20.55
N LEU A 49 -5.25 -24.62 20.22
CA LEU A 49 -6.63 -24.74 20.71
C LEU A 49 -7.35 -25.99 20.19
N LEU A 50 -7.14 -26.36 18.92
CA LEU A 50 -7.84 -27.45 18.23
C LEU A 50 -7.08 -28.80 18.26
N ARG A 51 -6.27 -29.03 19.30
CA ARG A 51 -5.55 -30.30 19.54
C ARG A 51 -4.74 -30.79 18.33
N HIS A 52 -3.97 -29.89 17.71
CA HIS A 52 -3.00 -30.20 16.63
C HIS A 52 -3.61 -30.72 15.31
N ARG A 53 -4.89 -30.44 15.03
CA ARG A 53 -5.47 -30.69 13.69
C ARG A 53 -5.05 -29.63 12.67
N SER A 54 -3.77 -29.64 12.30
CA SER A 54 -3.15 -28.62 11.43
C SER A 54 -3.92 -28.41 10.12
N GLU A 55 -4.35 -29.49 9.46
CA GLU A 55 -5.07 -29.41 8.18
C GLU A 55 -6.45 -28.74 8.29
N MET A 56 -7.19 -29.01 9.37
CA MET A 56 -8.49 -28.37 9.61
C MET A 56 -8.31 -26.89 9.93
N VAL A 57 -7.27 -26.53 10.67
CA VAL A 57 -6.99 -25.12 10.99
C VAL A 57 -6.53 -24.38 9.73
N ALA A 58 -5.67 -24.99 8.92
CA ALA A 58 -5.21 -24.44 7.66
C ALA A 58 -6.38 -24.19 6.70
N THR A 59 -7.27 -25.18 6.50
CA THR A 59 -8.46 -25.02 5.64
C THR A 59 -9.40 -23.94 6.17
N LEU A 60 -9.74 -23.97 7.46
CA LEU A 60 -10.64 -23.01 8.09
C LEU A 60 -10.11 -21.58 7.98
N LEU A 61 -8.84 -21.36 8.34
CA LEU A 61 -8.23 -20.03 8.32
C LEU A 61 -8.11 -19.49 6.89
N THR A 62 -7.71 -20.34 5.94
CA THR A 62 -7.63 -19.96 4.52
C THR A 62 -9.01 -19.60 3.98
N ALA A 63 -10.06 -20.37 4.31
CA ALA A 63 -11.42 -20.09 3.90
C ALA A 63 -11.96 -18.77 4.48
N ILE A 64 -11.72 -18.52 5.77
CA ILE A 64 -12.11 -17.26 6.42
C ILE A 64 -11.42 -16.06 5.74
N LEU A 65 -10.11 -16.15 5.50
CA LEU A 65 -9.37 -15.08 4.83
C LEU A 65 -9.82 -14.87 3.38
N ALA A 66 -10.13 -15.94 2.66
CA ALA A 66 -10.68 -15.87 1.30
C ALA A 66 -12.05 -15.18 1.28
N LEU A 67 -12.93 -15.52 2.22
CA LEU A 67 -14.24 -14.88 2.35
C LEU A 67 -14.13 -13.40 2.70
N ILE A 68 -13.23 -13.04 3.61
CA ILE A 68 -12.95 -11.63 3.94
C ILE A 68 -12.45 -10.89 2.71
N ALA A 69 -11.52 -11.47 1.94
CA ALA A 69 -10.99 -10.86 0.73
C ALA A 69 -12.08 -10.70 -0.35
N ILE A 70 -12.92 -11.72 -0.58
CA ILE A 70 -14.07 -11.63 -1.50
C ILE A 70 -15.03 -10.53 -1.07
N PHE A 71 -15.34 -10.45 0.23
CA PHE A 71 -16.21 -9.42 0.77
C PHE A 71 -15.64 -8.02 0.53
N VAL A 72 -14.36 -7.79 0.84
CA VAL A 72 -13.69 -6.50 0.63
C VAL A 72 -13.65 -6.13 -0.85
N LEU A 73 -13.22 -7.05 -1.72
CA LEU A 73 -13.14 -6.80 -3.16
C LEU A 73 -14.52 -6.57 -3.79
N GLY A 74 -15.52 -7.37 -3.41
CA GLY A 74 -16.90 -7.23 -3.87
C GLY A 74 -17.52 -5.91 -3.42
N TRP A 75 -17.27 -5.50 -2.17
CA TRP A 75 -17.72 -4.21 -1.65
C TRP A 75 -17.09 -3.04 -2.38
N ILE A 76 -15.77 -3.07 -2.62
CA ILE A 76 -15.07 -2.04 -3.40
C ILE A 76 -15.62 -1.99 -4.83
N GLY A 77 -15.79 -3.15 -5.48
CA GLY A 77 -16.38 -3.23 -6.82
C GLY A 77 -17.78 -2.65 -6.89
N TRP A 78 -18.61 -2.91 -5.87
CA TRP A 78 -19.95 -2.35 -5.75
C TRP A 78 -19.93 -0.82 -5.61
N GLN A 79 -19.09 -0.29 -4.72
CA GLN A 79 -18.97 1.17 -4.52
C GLN A 79 -18.52 1.89 -5.80
N LEU A 80 -17.54 1.31 -6.51
CA LEU A 80 -17.07 1.86 -7.78
C LEU A 80 -18.17 1.93 -8.84
N GLN A 81 -19.09 0.95 -8.89
CA GLN A 81 -20.22 0.98 -9.83
C GLN A 81 -21.23 2.08 -9.50
N VAL A 82 -21.53 2.28 -8.21
CA VAL A 82 -22.46 3.32 -7.77
C VAL A 82 -21.92 4.71 -8.12
N GLU A 83 -20.60 4.91 -7.97
CA GLU A 83 -19.94 6.17 -8.27
C GLU A 83 -19.78 6.40 -9.80
N ILE A 84 -19.40 5.38 -10.57
CA ILE A 84 -19.33 5.50 -12.04
C ILE A 84 -20.72 5.76 -12.63
N THR A 85 -21.76 5.10 -12.15
CA THR A 85 -23.13 5.29 -12.68
C THR A 85 -23.75 6.62 -12.26
N SER A 86 -23.46 7.14 -11.06
CA SER A 86 -23.91 8.47 -10.66
C SER A 86 -23.17 9.57 -11.43
N PHE A 87 -21.85 9.44 -11.62
CA PHE A 87 -21.06 10.39 -12.41
C PHE A 87 -21.42 10.37 -13.90
N VAL A 88 -21.62 9.19 -14.50
CA VAL A 88 -22.05 9.08 -15.90
C VAL A 88 -23.46 9.66 -16.07
N ARG A 89 -24.39 9.32 -15.17
CA ARG A 89 -25.76 9.83 -15.25
C ARG A 89 -25.84 11.34 -15.03
N GLN A 90 -25.01 11.90 -14.14
CA GLN A 90 -24.89 13.34 -13.90
C GLN A 90 -24.13 14.07 -15.03
N SER A 91 -23.19 13.42 -15.71
CA SER A 91 -22.49 14.00 -16.88
C SER A 91 -23.38 14.04 -18.13
N TYR A 92 -24.27 13.07 -18.30
CA TYR A 92 -25.23 13.07 -19.41
C TYR A 92 -26.36 14.09 -19.23
N SER A 93 -26.72 14.45 -17.99
CA SER A 93 -27.69 15.53 -17.71
C SER A 93 -27.04 16.91 -17.51
N ALA A 94 -25.71 17.00 -17.44
CA ALA A 94 -24.96 18.26 -17.37
C ALA A 94 -24.84 19.00 -18.71
N ASN A 95 -25.94 19.06 -19.48
CA ASN A 95 -26.19 20.22 -20.34
C ASN A 95 -26.95 21.33 -19.58
N ASN A 96 -27.28 21.13 -18.30
CA ASN A 96 -27.84 22.14 -17.38
C ASN A 96 -27.59 21.74 -15.91
N LEU A 97 -26.35 21.80 -15.42
CA LEU A 97 -26.14 21.83 -13.97
C LEU A 97 -26.42 23.26 -13.50
N GLU A 98 -27.62 23.46 -12.95
CA GLU A 98 -28.08 24.68 -12.26
C GLU A 98 -27.26 24.96 -10.99
N LEU A 99 -25.96 25.23 -11.15
CA LEU A 99 -25.09 25.78 -10.12
C LEU A 99 -25.49 27.22 -9.75
N GLU A 100 -26.33 27.85 -10.57
CA GLU A 100 -26.76 29.25 -10.47
C GLU A 100 -27.66 29.53 -9.25
N GLU A 101 -28.43 28.53 -8.81
CA GLU A 101 -29.27 28.61 -7.62
C GLU A 101 -28.44 28.51 -6.32
N ILE A 102 -27.38 27.68 -6.33
CA ILE A 102 -26.51 27.44 -5.16
C ILE A 102 -25.71 28.69 -4.78
N PHE A 103 -25.21 29.43 -5.78
CA PHE A 103 -24.43 30.64 -5.52
C PHE A 103 -25.27 31.84 -5.06
N SER A 104 -26.59 31.81 -5.25
CA SER A 104 -27.48 32.90 -4.81
C SER A 104 -27.71 32.92 -3.30
N ARG A 105 -27.42 31.81 -2.61
CA ARG A 105 -27.70 31.61 -1.18
C ARG A 105 -26.47 31.85 -0.28
N ILE A 106 -25.34 32.27 -0.86
CA ILE A 106 -24.09 32.57 -0.15
C ILE A 106 -23.99 34.09 0.06
N PRO A 107 -23.78 34.60 1.30
CA PRO A 107 -23.45 36.01 1.50
C PRO A 107 -22.11 36.33 0.81
N LYS A 108 -22.10 37.27 -0.14
CA LYS A 108 -21.01 37.55 -1.11
C LYS A 108 -20.83 36.48 -2.22
N GLY A 109 -21.89 35.75 -2.55
CA GLY A 109 -21.93 34.81 -3.67
C GLY A 109 -21.74 35.45 -5.06
N GLU A 110 -21.90 36.76 -5.20
CA GLU A 110 -21.71 37.47 -6.48
C GLU A 110 -20.25 37.44 -6.97
N TRP A 111 -19.26 37.63 -6.08
CA TRP A 111 -17.85 37.54 -6.46
C TRP A 111 -17.45 36.10 -6.87
N LEU A 112 -18.04 35.10 -6.20
CA LEU A 112 -17.88 33.70 -6.60
C LEU A 112 -18.63 33.38 -7.90
N LYS A 113 -19.83 33.93 -8.13
CA LYS A 113 -20.56 33.82 -9.40
C LYS A 113 -19.76 34.39 -10.55
N ASP A 114 -19.15 35.57 -10.36
CA ASP A 114 -18.39 36.24 -11.42
C ASP A 114 -17.08 35.53 -11.70
N ARG A 115 -16.38 35.06 -10.66
CA ARG A 115 -15.16 34.25 -10.82
C ARG A 115 -15.47 32.88 -11.43
N TRP A 116 -16.59 32.25 -11.04
CA TRP A 116 -17.06 30.99 -11.60
C TRP A 116 -17.52 31.14 -13.04
N ARG A 117 -18.25 32.20 -13.40
CA ARG A 117 -18.61 32.55 -14.79
C ARG A 117 -17.36 32.80 -15.62
N GLN A 118 -16.36 33.52 -15.11
CA GLN A 118 -15.07 33.68 -15.81
C GLN A 118 -14.34 32.36 -16.02
N TRP A 119 -14.45 31.40 -15.09
CA TRP A 119 -13.85 30.07 -15.21
C TRP A 119 -14.65 29.13 -16.13
N LEU A 120 -15.99 29.26 -16.16
CA LEU A 120 -16.87 28.51 -17.06
C LEU A 120 -16.81 29.02 -18.51
N HIS A 121 -16.56 30.30 -18.72
CA HIS A 121 -16.47 30.93 -20.04
C HIS A 121 -15.07 30.85 -20.68
N GLN A 122 -14.10 30.15 -20.07
CA GLN A 122 -12.84 29.76 -20.73
C GLN A 122 -12.92 28.31 -21.26
N PRO A 123 -13.29 28.09 -22.55
CA PRO A 123 -13.99 26.86 -22.95
C PRO A 123 -13.19 25.63 -23.43
N PRO A 124 -11.85 25.47 -23.32
CA PRO A 124 -11.32 24.12 -23.55
C PRO A 124 -10.35 23.58 -22.50
N GLN A 125 -9.61 24.40 -21.76
CA GLN A 125 -8.43 23.87 -21.06
C GLN A 125 -8.79 23.12 -19.77
N PHE A 126 -9.72 23.66 -18.96
CA PHE A 126 -10.07 23.04 -17.68
C PHE A 126 -10.94 21.79 -17.85
N GLN A 127 -11.92 21.83 -18.77
CA GLN A 127 -12.73 20.65 -19.11
C GLN A 127 -11.85 19.56 -19.75
N HIS A 128 -10.95 19.88 -20.68
CA HIS A 128 -10.05 18.85 -21.22
C HIS A 128 -9.07 18.32 -20.18
N TYR A 129 -8.52 19.14 -19.28
CA TYR A 129 -7.62 18.67 -18.24
C TYR A 129 -8.34 17.76 -17.23
N PHE A 130 -9.52 18.16 -16.77
CA PHE A 130 -10.36 17.35 -15.88
C PHE A 130 -10.80 16.05 -16.56
N TRP A 131 -11.30 16.11 -17.80
CA TRP A 131 -11.71 14.92 -18.56
C TRP A 131 -10.55 14.01 -18.93
N ASN A 132 -9.34 14.53 -19.19
CA ASN A 132 -8.18 13.71 -19.50
C ASN A 132 -7.62 13.03 -18.25
N VAL A 133 -7.55 13.73 -17.12
CA VAL A 133 -7.21 13.13 -15.83
C VAL A 133 -8.25 12.06 -15.48
N PHE A 134 -9.52 12.37 -15.57
CA PHE A 134 -10.61 11.44 -15.29
C PHE A 134 -10.62 10.23 -16.24
N LYS A 135 -10.41 10.42 -17.55
CA LYS A 135 -10.26 9.32 -18.52
C LYS A 135 -9.03 8.47 -18.23
N GLN A 136 -7.92 9.08 -17.81
CA GLN A 136 -6.70 8.36 -17.48
C GLN A 136 -6.87 7.47 -16.25
N TYR A 137 -7.63 7.91 -15.24
CA TYR A 137 -8.01 7.09 -14.08
C TYR A 137 -9.12 6.07 -14.42
N SER A 138 -10.09 6.41 -15.26
CA SER A 138 -11.15 5.48 -15.67
C SER A 138 -10.64 4.36 -16.58
N HIS A 139 -9.65 4.63 -17.44
CA HIS A 139 -8.97 3.58 -18.21
C HIS A 139 -8.19 2.61 -17.31
N GLN A 140 -7.70 3.03 -16.13
CA GLN A 140 -7.12 2.11 -15.15
C GLN A 140 -8.19 1.23 -14.49
N LEU A 141 -9.36 1.81 -14.15
CA LEU A 141 -10.49 1.04 -13.62
C LEU A 141 -11.05 0.04 -14.64
N VAL A 142 -11.15 0.42 -15.92
CA VAL A 142 -11.56 -0.48 -17.01
C VAL A 142 -10.52 -1.58 -17.25
N LYS A 143 -9.21 -1.31 -17.11
CA LYS A 143 -8.18 -2.36 -17.16
C LYS A 143 -8.29 -3.35 -16.00
N VAL A 144 -8.60 -2.89 -14.79
CA VAL A 144 -8.85 -3.77 -13.62
C VAL A 144 -10.05 -4.69 -13.87
N LEU A 145 -11.10 -4.17 -14.51
CA LEU A 145 -12.27 -4.96 -14.94
C LEU A 145 -11.95 -5.89 -16.13
N HIS A 146 -11.09 -5.49 -17.05
CA HIS A 146 -10.72 -6.32 -18.21
C HIS A 146 -9.81 -7.49 -17.81
N ASP A 147 -9.00 -7.32 -16.77
CA ASP A 147 -8.10 -8.33 -16.19
C ASP A 147 -8.78 -9.24 -15.15
N LEU A 148 -10.12 -9.27 -15.07
CA LEU A 148 -10.86 -10.07 -14.09
C LEU A 148 -10.46 -11.55 -14.11
N GLU A 149 -10.21 -12.13 -15.28
CA GLU A 149 -9.75 -13.51 -15.41
C GLU A 149 -8.36 -13.72 -14.79
N ARG A 150 -7.41 -12.82 -15.04
CA ARG A 150 -6.05 -12.89 -14.48
C ARG A 150 -6.11 -12.69 -12.96
N ASN A 151 -6.88 -11.71 -12.51
CA ASN A 151 -7.03 -11.39 -11.09
C ASN A 151 -7.70 -12.53 -10.33
N LEU A 152 -8.66 -13.23 -10.94
CA LEU A 152 -9.29 -14.42 -10.35
C LEU A 152 -8.30 -15.59 -10.24
N LEU A 153 -7.47 -15.82 -11.27
CA LEU A 153 -6.42 -16.83 -11.20
C LEU A 153 -5.41 -16.49 -10.10
N VAL A 154 -4.91 -15.25 -10.05
CA VAL A 154 -4.00 -14.80 -8.98
C VAL A 154 -4.64 -15.02 -7.62
N PHE A 155 -5.90 -14.61 -7.43
CA PHE A 155 -6.66 -14.82 -6.20
C PHE A 155 -6.72 -16.31 -5.83
N LEU A 156 -7.16 -17.17 -6.74
CA LEU A 156 -7.27 -18.62 -6.50
C LEU A 156 -5.91 -19.22 -6.11
N PHE A 157 -4.86 -18.92 -6.87
CA PHE A 157 -3.51 -19.43 -6.60
C PHE A 157 -2.91 -18.85 -5.32
N THR A 158 -3.27 -17.62 -4.93
CA THR A 158 -2.86 -17.05 -3.63
C THR A 158 -3.44 -17.86 -2.50
N PHE A 159 -4.75 -18.12 -2.49
CA PHE A 159 -5.37 -18.87 -1.42
C PHE A 159 -5.01 -20.37 -1.44
N LEU A 160 -4.80 -20.95 -2.62
CA LEU A 160 -4.26 -22.29 -2.76
C LEU A 160 -2.85 -22.39 -2.15
N SER A 161 -1.96 -21.45 -2.52
CA SER A 161 -0.60 -21.41 -1.98
C SER A 161 -0.60 -21.15 -0.48
N LEU A 162 -1.48 -20.26 0.01
CA LEU A 162 -1.63 -19.95 1.42
C LEU A 162 -2.03 -21.19 2.23
N PHE A 163 -2.95 -22.01 1.71
CA PHE A 163 -3.32 -23.28 2.32
C PHE A 163 -2.11 -24.22 2.46
N PHE A 164 -1.33 -24.41 1.39
CA PHE A 164 -0.13 -25.25 1.43
C PHE A 164 0.95 -24.67 2.35
N ILE A 165 1.10 -23.34 2.41
CA ILE A 165 2.03 -22.70 3.35
C ILE A 165 1.60 -22.94 4.80
N TYR A 166 0.31 -22.89 5.15
CA TYR A 166 -0.09 -23.24 6.51
C TYR A 166 0.13 -24.72 6.82
N ARG A 167 -0.18 -25.60 5.87
CA ARG A 167 -0.07 -27.05 6.08
C ARG A 167 1.39 -27.50 6.20
N ASP A 168 2.25 -27.06 5.28
CA ASP A 168 3.60 -27.57 5.08
C ASP A 168 4.69 -26.52 5.43
N GLY A 169 4.29 -25.36 5.96
CA GLY A 169 5.16 -24.19 6.13
C GLY A 169 6.34 -24.38 7.07
N GLU A 170 6.18 -25.14 8.16
CA GLU A 170 7.27 -25.49 9.08
C GLU A 170 8.41 -26.21 8.33
N GLY A 171 8.04 -27.16 7.46
CA GLY A 171 8.98 -27.92 6.64
C GLY A 171 9.65 -27.06 5.57
N LEU A 172 8.86 -26.25 4.86
CA LEU A 172 9.37 -25.31 3.85
C LEU A 172 10.34 -24.30 4.46
N LEU A 173 9.97 -23.68 5.59
CA LEU A 173 10.80 -22.72 6.30
C LEU A 173 12.13 -23.33 6.73
N ARG A 174 12.10 -24.56 7.29
CA ARG A 174 13.32 -25.27 7.70
C ARG A 174 14.22 -25.56 6.51
N GLN A 175 13.67 -26.00 5.38
CA GLN A 175 14.46 -26.28 4.17
C GLN A 175 15.05 -24.98 3.61
N THR A 176 14.26 -23.92 3.47
CA THR A 176 14.74 -22.61 3.02
C THR A 176 15.84 -22.08 3.94
N TYR A 177 15.67 -22.22 5.25
CA TYR A 177 16.69 -21.83 6.23
C TYR A 177 17.99 -22.61 6.06
N LEU A 178 17.93 -23.95 5.96
CA LEU A 178 19.11 -24.79 5.80
C LEU A 178 19.85 -24.50 4.49
N THR A 179 19.11 -24.28 3.39
CA THR A 179 19.70 -23.92 2.11
C THR A 179 20.37 -22.54 2.17
N LEU A 180 19.70 -21.55 2.76
CA LEU A 180 20.25 -20.18 2.85
C LEU A 180 21.48 -20.12 3.76
N TYR A 181 21.43 -20.86 4.88
CA TYR A 181 22.56 -21.03 5.78
C TYR A 181 23.73 -21.75 5.08
N GLY A 182 23.46 -22.77 4.27
CA GLY A 182 24.50 -23.46 3.49
C GLY A 182 25.18 -22.58 2.44
N LEU A 183 24.45 -21.62 1.84
CA LEU A 183 24.97 -20.73 0.80
C LEU A 183 25.68 -19.49 1.35
N MET A 184 25.17 -18.89 2.42
CA MET A 184 25.62 -17.59 2.93
C MET A 184 26.21 -17.65 4.35
N GLY A 185 26.18 -18.81 5.00
CA GLY A 185 26.61 -18.99 6.38
C GLY A 185 25.74 -18.24 7.38
N GLU A 186 26.34 -17.83 8.50
CA GLU A 186 25.67 -17.08 9.58
C GLU A 186 25.06 -15.75 9.11
N LYS A 187 25.55 -15.17 8.00
CA LYS A 187 25.05 -13.92 7.40
C LYS A 187 23.61 -14.02 6.90
N SER A 188 23.12 -15.24 6.66
CA SER A 188 21.73 -15.48 6.25
C SER A 188 20.71 -15.08 7.33
N ILE A 189 21.07 -15.19 8.61
CA ILE A 189 20.16 -14.98 9.74
C ILE A 189 19.76 -13.50 9.87
N PRO A 190 20.71 -12.53 9.89
CA PRO A 190 20.36 -11.11 9.89
C PRO A 190 19.46 -10.70 8.71
N TYR A 191 19.68 -11.24 7.51
CA TYR A 191 18.89 -10.87 6.33
C TYR A 191 17.45 -11.39 6.43
N LEU A 192 17.25 -12.64 6.85
CA LEU A 192 15.92 -13.20 7.09
C LEU A 192 15.17 -12.42 8.18
N HIS A 193 15.88 -12.06 9.25
CA HIS A 193 15.34 -11.23 10.31
C HIS A 193 14.91 -9.85 9.78
N GLN A 194 15.74 -9.22 8.94
CA GLN A 194 15.45 -7.93 8.32
C GLN A 194 14.22 -7.97 7.42
N ILE A 195 14.06 -9.03 6.62
CA ILE A 195 12.85 -9.25 5.81
C ILE A 195 11.61 -9.27 6.71
N GLY A 196 11.67 -10.06 7.79
CA GLY A 196 10.57 -10.20 8.74
C GLY A 196 10.23 -8.89 9.46
N LEU A 197 11.24 -8.13 9.89
CA LEU A 197 11.09 -6.83 10.53
C LEU A 197 10.44 -5.81 9.59
N THR A 198 10.95 -5.69 8.36
CA THR A 198 10.42 -4.72 7.39
C THR A 198 9.01 -5.07 6.96
N LEU A 199 8.71 -6.34 6.67
CA LEU A 199 7.34 -6.79 6.38
C LEU A 199 6.39 -6.43 7.53
N LYS A 200 6.77 -6.80 8.76
CA LYS A 200 6.00 -6.55 9.97
C LYS A 200 5.75 -5.04 10.16
N ALA A 201 6.76 -4.21 9.98
CA ALA A 201 6.67 -2.76 10.09
C ALA A 201 5.73 -2.15 9.04
N VAL A 202 5.83 -2.57 7.77
CA VAL A 202 4.97 -2.08 6.69
C VAL A 202 3.51 -2.48 6.94
N ILE A 203 3.26 -3.73 7.30
CA ILE A 203 1.91 -4.24 7.52
C ILE A 203 1.26 -3.57 8.73
N TYR A 204 1.93 -3.56 9.89
CA TYR A 204 1.37 -2.91 11.07
C TYR A 204 1.26 -1.40 10.89
N GLY A 205 2.20 -0.79 10.17
CA GLY A 205 2.10 0.61 9.77
C GLY A 205 0.82 0.87 8.99
N LEU A 206 0.50 0.02 8.00
CA LEU A 206 -0.71 0.15 7.19
C LEU A 206 -1.99 -0.06 8.03
N VAL A 207 -2.05 -1.14 8.82
CA VAL A 207 -3.23 -1.49 9.62
C VAL A 207 -3.48 -0.44 10.72
N LEU A 208 -2.44 -0.03 11.44
CA LEU A 208 -2.58 0.94 12.53
C LEU A 208 -2.92 2.33 12.01
N THR A 209 -2.37 2.71 10.84
CA THR A 209 -2.74 3.94 10.13
C THR A 209 -4.20 3.89 9.70
N ALA A 210 -4.65 2.78 9.10
CA ALA A 210 -6.04 2.60 8.67
C ALA A 210 -7.02 2.68 9.85
N LEU A 211 -6.71 2.01 10.97
CA LEU A 211 -7.53 2.07 12.18
C LEU A 211 -7.56 3.48 12.77
N GLY A 212 -6.41 4.16 12.85
CA GLY A 212 -6.31 5.54 13.31
C GLY A 212 -7.13 6.50 12.45
N GLN A 213 -6.98 6.43 11.13
CA GLN A 213 -7.75 7.24 10.18
C GLN A 213 -9.25 6.93 10.25
N GLY A 214 -9.64 5.67 10.37
CA GLY A 214 -11.04 5.25 10.49
C GLY A 214 -11.71 5.77 11.76
N LEU A 215 -11.04 5.65 12.92
CA LEU A 215 -11.55 6.17 14.19
C LEU A 215 -11.67 7.69 14.15
N MET A 216 -10.64 8.38 13.67
CA MET A 216 -10.65 9.84 13.56
C MET A 216 -11.67 10.34 12.54
N ALA A 217 -11.93 9.56 11.48
CA ALA A 217 -13.01 9.81 10.52
C ALA A 217 -14.37 9.66 11.17
N ALA A 218 -14.60 8.60 11.95
CA ALA A 218 -15.85 8.43 12.68
C ALA A 218 -16.13 9.62 13.60
N ILE A 219 -15.12 10.11 14.33
CA ILE A 219 -15.23 11.29 15.19
C ILE A 219 -15.55 12.54 14.36
N GLY A 220 -14.84 12.77 13.25
CA GLY A 220 -15.09 13.87 12.33
C GLY A 220 -16.53 13.89 11.80
N PHE A 221 -17.00 12.74 11.32
CA PHE A 221 -18.36 12.59 10.80
C PHE A 221 -19.43 12.76 11.87
N TRP A 222 -19.17 12.31 13.11
CA TRP A 222 -20.06 12.51 14.25
C TRP A 222 -20.19 13.99 14.60
N MET A 223 -19.08 14.75 14.65
CA MET A 223 -19.10 16.19 14.96
C MET A 223 -19.93 17.01 13.96
N VAL A 224 -19.95 16.61 12.70
CA VAL A 224 -20.73 17.29 11.64
C VAL A 224 -22.21 16.88 11.64
N GLY A 225 -22.55 15.81 12.38
CA GLY A 225 -23.89 15.24 12.46
C GLY A 225 -24.26 14.44 11.21
N LEU A 226 -23.30 13.74 10.60
CA LEU A 226 -23.58 12.79 9.52
C LEU A 226 -24.21 11.50 10.09
N GLY A 227 -25.12 10.91 9.31
CA GLY A 227 -25.76 9.65 9.68
C GLY A 227 -24.76 8.48 9.70
N ALA A 228 -24.88 7.61 10.70
CA ALA A 228 -24.03 6.42 10.88
C ALA A 228 -22.50 6.69 10.83
N PRO A 229 -21.97 7.56 11.71
CA PRO A 229 -20.56 7.98 11.68
C PRO A 229 -19.59 6.81 11.86
N LEU A 230 -19.97 5.79 12.64
CA LEU A 230 -19.16 4.58 12.82
C LEU A 230 -19.03 3.76 11.53
N LEU A 231 -20.12 3.62 10.76
CA LEU A 231 -20.08 2.91 9.48
C LEU A 231 -19.20 3.66 8.47
N LEU A 232 -19.36 4.98 8.39
CA LEU A 232 -18.55 5.82 7.50
C LEU A 232 -17.07 5.79 7.92
N GLY A 233 -16.76 5.83 9.22
CA GLY A 233 -15.40 5.67 9.71
C GLY A 233 -14.80 4.31 9.40
N LEU A 234 -15.59 3.23 9.48
CA LEU A 234 -15.15 1.88 9.08
C LEU A 234 -14.85 1.83 7.58
N VAL A 235 -15.70 2.43 6.74
CA VAL A 235 -15.45 2.56 5.29
C VAL A 235 -14.16 3.34 5.04
N THR A 236 -13.96 4.47 5.75
CA THR A 236 -12.71 5.23 5.66
C THR A 236 -11.49 4.41 6.08
N ALA A 237 -11.59 3.60 7.13
CA ALA A 237 -10.53 2.69 7.57
C ALA A 237 -10.16 1.69 6.47
N MET A 238 -11.17 1.08 5.84
CA MET A 238 -10.95 0.10 4.77
C MET A 238 -10.29 0.75 3.55
N VAL A 239 -10.72 1.95 3.17
CA VAL A 239 -10.14 2.67 2.02
C VAL A 239 -8.76 3.24 2.35
N ALA A 240 -8.49 3.59 3.61
CA ALA A 240 -7.17 4.03 4.07
C ALA A 240 -6.06 2.97 3.92
N LEU A 241 -6.42 1.69 3.73
CA LEU A 241 -5.47 0.65 3.35
C LEU A 241 -4.86 0.88 1.96
N ILE A 242 -5.50 1.69 1.11
CA ILE A 242 -4.96 2.10 -0.17
C ILE A 242 -4.20 3.42 0.04
N PRO A 243 -2.88 3.44 -0.22
CA PRO A 243 -2.11 4.66 -0.16
C PRO A 243 -2.76 5.77 -1.00
N PHE A 244 -2.79 7.00 -0.47
CA PHE A 244 -3.36 8.19 -1.12
C PHE A 244 -4.89 8.18 -1.32
N ALA A 245 -5.63 7.16 -0.86
CA ALA A 245 -7.09 7.13 -1.00
C ALA A 245 -7.84 7.88 0.12
N ALA A 246 -7.26 7.99 1.32
CA ALA A 246 -7.87 8.74 2.42
C ALA A 246 -8.14 10.23 2.10
N PRO A 247 -7.21 10.99 1.47
CA PRO A 247 -7.48 12.36 1.03
C PRO A 247 -8.72 12.52 0.15
N LEU A 248 -8.98 11.56 -0.75
CA LEU A 248 -10.16 11.56 -1.61
C LEU A 248 -11.45 11.47 -0.79
N ILE A 249 -11.52 10.60 0.21
CA ILE A 249 -12.71 10.47 1.07
C ILE A 249 -12.95 11.75 1.87
N TRP A 250 -11.91 12.25 2.54
CA TRP A 250 -12.05 13.46 3.35
C TRP A 250 -12.45 14.66 2.51
N GLY A 251 -11.86 14.80 1.31
CA GLY A 251 -12.25 15.83 0.35
C GLY A 251 -13.71 15.68 -0.11
N ALA A 252 -14.10 14.49 -0.55
CA ALA A 252 -15.46 14.21 -1.02
C ALA A 252 -16.52 14.39 0.07
N ALA A 253 -16.27 13.87 1.27
CA ALA A 253 -17.18 14.00 2.42
C ALA A 253 -17.32 15.46 2.88
N SER A 254 -16.22 16.22 2.88
CA SER A 254 -16.24 17.65 3.20
C SER A 254 -17.05 18.43 2.17
N LEU A 255 -16.84 18.14 0.88
CA LEU A 255 -17.58 18.79 -0.20
C LEU A 255 -19.07 18.45 -0.14
N TRP A 256 -19.42 17.20 0.16
CA TRP A 256 -20.80 16.75 0.35
C TRP A 256 -21.52 17.52 1.46
N VAL A 257 -20.85 17.74 2.60
CA VAL A 257 -21.38 18.52 3.72
C VAL A 257 -21.58 19.99 3.34
N ILE A 258 -20.67 20.57 2.56
CA ILE A 258 -20.80 21.94 2.03
C ILE A 258 -22.03 22.01 1.11
N PHE A 259 -22.24 21.03 0.24
CA PHE A 259 -23.41 20.96 -0.65
C PHE A 259 -24.73 20.81 0.10
N MET A 260 -24.71 20.19 1.28
CA MET A 260 -25.87 20.11 2.18
C MET A 260 -26.16 21.42 2.94
N GLY A 261 -25.45 22.52 2.64
CA GLY A 261 -25.67 23.84 3.21
C GLY A 261 -24.92 24.11 4.52
N LYS A 262 -24.11 23.16 5.01
CA LYS A 262 -23.31 23.30 6.23
C LYS A 262 -21.87 23.72 5.93
N PHE A 263 -21.67 24.95 5.45
CA PHE A 263 -20.35 25.44 5.04
C PHE A 263 -19.26 25.27 6.12
N TRP A 264 -19.50 25.77 7.33
CA TRP A 264 -18.54 25.67 8.45
C TRP A 264 -18.30 24.22 8.90
N GLY A 265 -19.32 23.36 8.79
CA GLY A 265 -19.17 21.94 9.08
C GLY A 265 -18.26 21.25 8.08
N GLY A 266 -18.38 21.57 6.79
CA GLY A 266 -17.54 20.98 5.75
C GLY A 266 -16.11 21.52 5.75
N VAL A 267 -15.89 22.82 5.99
CA VAL A 267 -14.55 23.38 6.19
C VAL A 267 -13.90 22.79 7.43
N GLY A 268 -14.64 22.69 8.54
CA GLY A 268 -14.16 22.05 9.76
C GLY A 268 -13.77 20.59 9.56
N LEU A 269 -14.58 19.83 8.81
CA LEU A 269 -14.29 18.44 8.46
C LEU A 269 -13.04 18.30 7.58
N PHE A 270 -12.86 19.20 6.61
CA PHE A 270 -11.69 19.21 5.75
C PHE A 270 -10.41 19.50 6.54
N THR A 271 -10.43 20.55 7.36
CA THR A 271 -9.30 20.90 8.24
C THR A 271 -8.99 19.77 9.22
N TRP A 272 -10.02 19.18 9.84
CA TRP A 272 -9.87 18.02 10.71
C TRP A 272 -9.22 16.84 9.97
N GLY A 273 -9.71 16.51 8.76
CA GLY A 273 -9.15 15.44 7.94
C GLY A 273 -7.68 15.65 7.59
N VAL A 274 -7.29 16.86 7.22
CA VAL A 274 -5.89 17.21 6.94
C VAL A 274 -5.01 17.08 8.18
N LEU A 275 -5.48 17.58 9.34
CA LEU A 275 -4.76 17.45 10.60
C LEU A 275 -4.60 16.00 11.03
N VAL A 276 -5.66 15.20 10.88
CA VAL A 276 -5.65 13.77 11.16
C VAL A 276 -4.67 13.05 10.24
N MET A 277 -4.66 13.31 8.94
CA MET A 277 -3.68 12.71 8.03
C MET A 277 -2.26 13.08 8.42
N LEU A 278 -1.99 14.37 8.67
CA LEU A 278 -0.68 14.84 9.09
C LEU A 278 -0.24 14.18 10.40
N ALA A 279 -1.14 14.07 11.38
CA ALA A 279 -0.87 13.45 12.67
C ALA A 279 -0.66 11.94 12.53
N VAL A 280 -1.56 11.24 11.83
CA VAL A 280 -1.47 9.80 11.67
C VAL A 280 -0.23 9.41 10.86
N ASP A 281 -0.01 10.03 9.70
CA ASP A 281 1.11 9.65 8.83
C ASP A 281 2.47 10.07 9.41
N ASN A 282 2.55 11.15 10.19
CA ASN A 282 3.82 11.60 10.79
C ASN A 282 4.09 11.08 12.21
N PHE A 283 3.10 10.57 12.94
CA PHE A 283 3.31 10.00 14.28
C PHE A 283 3.17 8.47 14.28
N ILE A 284 2.08 7.92 13.73
CA ILE A 284 1.81 6.48 13.80
C ILE A 284 2.84 5.72 12.97
N ARG A 285 3.12 6.20 11.75
CA ARG A 285 4.03 5.51 10.84
C ARG A 285 5.48 5.50 11.38
N PRO A 286 6.06 6.62 11.88
CA PRO A 286 7.36 6.56 12.54
C PRO A 286 7.34 5.79 13.86
N LEU A 287 6.32 5.89 14.72
CA LEU A 287 6.29 5.11 15.98
C LEU A 287 6.31 3.59 15.74
N VAL A 288 5.62 3.11 14.70
CA VAL A 288 5.58 1.68 14.37
C VAL A 288 6.83 1.24 13.59
N ILE A 289 7.38 2.10 12.74
CA ILE A 289 8.52 1.76 11.87
C ILE A 289 9.87 2.03 12.56
N SER A 290 10.01 3.12 13.33
CA SER A 290 11.26 3.56 13.96
C SER A 290 11.75 2.67 15.09
N GLN A 291 10.88 1.82 15.66
CA GLN A 291 11.31 0.78 16.60
C GLN A 291 11.84 -0.48 15.90
N ALA A 292 11.51 -0.69 14.62
CA ALA A 292 11.83 -1.94 13.91
C ALA A 292 13.04 -1.83 12.97
N THR A 293 13.33 -0.66 12.39
CA THR A 293 14.46 -0.52 11.45
C THR A 293 15.08 0.89 11.47
N GLN A 294 16.41 0.95 11.60
CA GLN A 294 17.26 2.17 11.46
C GLN A 294 17.31 2.70 10.01
N ILE A 295 16.27 2.45 9.22
CA ILE A 295 16.25 2.76 7.79
C ILE A 295 15.69 4.18 7.62
N HIS A 296 16.45 5.02 6.93
CA HIS A 296 16.03 6.37 6.60
C HIS A 296 14.70 6.35 5.83
N PHE A 297 13.74 7.19 6.23
CA PHE A 297 12.42 7.34 5.56
C PHE A 297 12.49 7.38 4.02
N LEU A 298 13.54 7.99 3.47
CA LEU A 298 13.77 8.08 2.03
C LEU A 298 13.81 6.71 1.35
N ILE A 299 14.47 5.73 1.98
CA ILE A 299 14.61 4.37 1.47
C ILE A 299 13.25 3.68 1.45
N VAL A 300 12.43 3.87 2.48
CA VAL A 300 11.06 3.34 2.52
C VAL A 300 10.20 4.00 1.44
N LEU A 301 10.29 5.32 1.27
CA LEU A 301 9.55 6.05 0.24
C LEU A 301 9.90 5.55 -1.17
N PHE A 302 11.19 5.49 -1.51
CA PHE A 302 11.64 4.95 -2.79
C PHE A 302 11.28 3.47 -2.95
N GLY A 303 11.30 2.70 -1.86
CA GLY A 303 10.85 1.32 -1.83
C GLY A 303 9.39 1.19 -2.21
N VAL A 304 8.51 1.97 -1.57
CA VAL A 304 7.08 1.96 -1.87
C VAL A 304 6.81 2.43 -3.30
N LEU A 305 7.33 3.59 -3.70
CA LEU A 305 7.07 4.16 -5.03
C LEU A 305 7.65 3.31 -6.16
N GLY A 306 8.92 2.89 -6.01
CA GLY A 306 9.58 2.01 -6.96
C GLY A 306 8.96 0.62 -6.99
N GLY A 307 8.59 0.10 -5.83
CA GLY A 307 7.89 -1.17 -5.70
C GLY A 307 6.55 -1.15 -6.43
N ILE A 308 5.71 -0.14 -6.20
CA ILE A 308 4.40 0.00 -6.86
C ILE A 308 4.54 0.02 -8.38
N LYS A 309 5.57 0.70 -8.89
CA LYS A 309 5.84 0.78 -10.33
C LYS A 309 6.16 -0.59 -10.96
N TRP A 310 6.88 -1.46 -10.26
CA TRP A 310 7.35 -2.75 -10.81
C TRP A 310 6.48 -3.95 -10.45
N PHE A 311 5.90 -3.95 -9.24
CA PHE A 311 5.15 -5.07 -8.67
C PHE A 311 3.68 -4.73 -8.41
N GLY A 312 3.20 -3.55 -8.82
CA GLY A 312 1.82 -3.13 -8.54
C GLY A 312 1.54 -3.02 -7.04
N LEU A 313 0.36 -3.43 -6.59
CA LEU A 313 -0.03 -3.29 -5.18
C LEU A 313 0.89 -4.09 -4.23
N LEU A 314 1.43 -5.23 -4.67
CA LEU A 314 2.44 -5.99 -3.91
C LEU A 314 3.71 -5.19 -3.61
N GLY A 315 4.05 -4.27 -4.50
CA GLY A 315 5.21 -3.41 -4.40
C GLY A 315 5.24 -2.55 -3.14
N LEU A 316 4.07 -2.25 -2.56
CA LEU A 316 3.94 -1.56 -1.28
C LEU A 316 4.66 -2.31 -0.15
N PHE A 317 4.65 -3.64 -0.19
CA PHE A 317 5.28 -4.51 0.81
C PHE A 317 6.69 -4.89 0.39
N ILE A 318 6.85 -5.36 -0.85
CA ILE A 318 8.10 -5.95 -1.33
C ILE A 318 9.18 -4.89 -1.56
N GLY A 319 8.81 -3.70 -2.04
CA GLY A 319 9.77 -2.66 -2.36
C GLY A 319 10.62 -2.22 -1.15
N PRO A 320 9.99 -1.84 -0.02
CA PRO A 320 10.72 -1.55 1.22
C PRO A 320 11.54 -2.74 1.72
N VAL A 321 11.03 -3.97 1.59
CA VAL A 321 11.73 -5.19 2.02
C VAL A 321 13.01 -5.38 1.23
N ILE A 322 12.95 -5.34 -0.11
CA ILE A 322 14.13 -5.48 -0.96
C ILE A 322 15.17 -4.43 -0.60
N LEU A 323 14.78 -3.15 -0.55
CA LEU A 323 15.72 -2.08 -0.21
C LEU A 323 16.28 -2.20 1.21
N SER A 324 15.48 -2.67 2.16
CA SER A 324 15.93 -2.89 3.54
C SER A 324 17.03 -3.95 3.62
N VAL A 325 16.90 -5.03 2.83
CA VAL A 325 17.91 -6.09 2.76
C VAL A 325 19.13 -5.60 1.99
N THR A 326 18.95 -4.86 0.90
CA THR A 326 20.07 -4.26 0.16
C THR A 326 20.92 -3.36 1.06
N VAL A 327 20.28 -2.53 1.90
CA VAL A 327 20.96 -1.67 2.86
C VAL A 327 21.66 -2.49 3.95
N ALA A 328 21.05 -3.56 4.44
CA ALA A 328 21.67 -4.46 5.41
C ALA A 328 22.94 -5.11 4.83
N ILE A 329 22.89 -5.61 3.59
CA ILE A 329 24.05 -6.17 2.88
C ILE A 329 25.13 -5.10 2.70
N TRP A 330 24.76 -3.88 2.29
CA TRP A 330 25.70 -2.77 2.12
C TRP A 330 26.41 -2.40 3.42
N GLN A 331 25.66 -2.28 4.52
CA GLN A 331 26.22 -1.96 5.83
C GLN A 331 27.19 -3.03 6.32
N GLU A 332 26.84 -4.30 6.12
CA GLU A 332 27.72 -5.42 6.47
C GLU A 332 29.02 -5.38 5.66
N TRP A 333 28.97 -5.09 4.35
CA TRP A 333 30.16 -4.94 3.52
C TRP A 333 31.05 -3.80 4.01
N VAL A 334 30.48 -2.64 4.33
CA VAL A 334 31.24 -1.49 4.86
C VAL A 334 31.89 -1.80 6.21
N GLN A 335 31.21 -2.53 7.08
CA GLN A 335 31.76 -2.96 8.37
C GLN A 335 32.87 -4.00 8.21
N GLY A 336 32.70 -4.97 7.30
CA GLY A 336 33.74 -5.93 6.95
C GLY A 336 35.00 -5.26 6.41
N ILE A 337 34.84 -4.23 5.58
CA ILE A 337 35.93 -3.40 5.05
C ILE A 337 36.60 -2.57 6.15
N SER A 338 35.83 -2.05 7.12
CA SER A 338 36.37 -1.25 8.23
C SER A 338 37.14 -2.09 9.26
N ALA A 339 36.80 -3.38 9.40
CA ALA A 339 37.56 -4.34 10.21
C ALA A 339 38.94 -4.66 9.59
N GLU A 340 39.03 -4.65 8.27
CA GLU A 340 40.27 -4.76 7.50
C GLU A 340 40.88 -3.36 7.28
N LYS A 341 41.28 -2.69 8.38
CA LYS A 341 41.93 -1.35 8.45
C LYS A 341 42.30 -0.74 7.09
N LEU A 342 41.34 -0.10 6.43
CA LEU A 342 41.64 0.80 5.33
C LEU A 342 42.16 2.14 5.88
N PRO A 343 43.08 2.83 5.16
CA PRO A 343 43.38 4.22 5.46
C PRO A 343 42.08 5.01 5.28
N ILE A 344 41.54 5.54 6.38
CA ILE A 344 40.39 6.43 6.38
C ILE A 344 40.72 7.59 5.42
N PRO A 345 39.86 7.93 4.44
CA PRO A 345 40.10 9.09 3.59
C PRO A 345 40.32 10.32 4.48
N PRO A 346 41.34 11.16 4.24
CA PRO A 346 41.59 12.32 5.06
C PRO A 346 40.31 13.16 5.14
N GLU A 347 39.92 13.50 6.37
CA GLU A 347 38.78 14.35 6.65
C GLU A 347 38.88 15.62 5.78
N PRO A 348 37.80 16.06 5.10
CA PRO A 348 37.88 17.23 4.24
C PRO A 348 38.41 18.40 5.08
N GLU A 349 39.60 18.85 4.69
CA GLU A 349 40.35 19.93 5.33
C GLU A 349 39.37 21.11 5.48
N LYS A 350 38.98 21.42 6.71
CA LYS A 350 38.18 22.62 6.98
C LYS A 350 39.06 23.77 6.50
N SER A 351 38.68 24.36 5.36
CA SER A 351 39.36 25.53 4.83
C SER A 351 39.43 26.55 5.95
N ASN A 352 40.66 26.81 6.40
CA ASN A 352 40.97 27.86 7.35
C ASN A 352 40.63 29.20 6.69
N GLN A 353 39.35 29.58 6.69
CA GLN A 353 38.88 30.92 6.39
C GLN A 353 38.95 31.74 7.67
N SER A 354 40.18 32.12 8.07
CA SER A 354 40.50 33.21 9.01
C SER A 354 42.04 33.27 9.04
N ASN A 355 42.77 34.34 8.73
CA ASN A 355 42.47 35.75 8.59
C ASN A 355 43.54 36.34 7.66
N ASP A 356 43.16 36.70 6.44
CA ASP A 356 43.83 37.78 5.69
C ASP A 356 42.84 38.94 5.66
N ASN A 357 42.75 39.65 6.78
CA ASN A 357 42.26 41.02 6.79
C ASN A 357 43.46 41.90 7.16
N GLN A 358 44.09 42.39 6.10
CA GLN A 358 44.86 43.64 6.09
C GLN A 358 43.98 44.82 6.51
#